data_AF-A5VM26-F1
#
_entry.id   AF-A5VM26-F1
#
_cell.length_a   1.000
_cell.length_b   1.000
_cell.length_c   1.000
_cell.angle_alpha   90.00
_cell.angle_beta   90.00
_cell.angle_gamma   90.00
#
_symmetry.space_group_name_H-M   'P 1'
#
loop_
_entity.id
_entity.type
_entity.pdbx_description
1 polymer ?
#
loop_
_entity_poly.entity_id
_entity_poly.type
_entity_poly.pdbx_seq_one_letter_code
_entity_poly.pdbx_strand_id
1 'polypeptide(L)'
;MTKRSLHLRDIILLALIGIIFGVIYFAAGFVYNGLTVLLTPIGYGPMANDLTMGIWCMAGPLAGFLLRTPGAAFFGEFLGAAVEMLLGDQWGAANLISGAVQGIGSELGFTFTLYKMYNWLTLLISSLTLTFVTFGWDWFRNGYNHFSGQMLIIMLIARFISMFVFSGILVKLITNLLQRAHLIKH
;
A
#
# COMPACT_ATOMS: atom_id res chain seq x y z
N MET A 1 7.36 -25.38 -10.33
CA MET A 1 6.51 -24.54 -9.45
C MET A 1 5.33 -25.40 -9.02
N THR A 2 5.28 -25.84 -7.78
CA THR A 2 4.07 -26.49 -7.25
C THR A 2 3.00 -25.40 -7.11
N LYS A 3 1.90 -25.55 -7.85
CA LYS A 3 0.77 -24.61 -7.87
C LYS A 3 0.12 -24.66 -6.47
N ARG A 4 0.54 -23.79 -5.55
CA ARG A 4 -0.11 -23.71 -4.23
C ARG A 4 -1.48 -23.07 -4.47
N SER A 5 -2.54 -23.87 -4.42
CA SER A 5 -3.90 -23.36 -4.54
C SER A 5 -4.23 -22.51 -3.31
N LEU A 6 -4.96 -21.42 -3.51
CA LEU A 6 -5.56 -20.68 -2.41
C LEU A 6 -6.52 -21.62 -1.68
N HIS A 7 -6.29 -21.85 -0.40
CA HIS A 7 -7.23 -22.59 0.44
C HIS A 7 -8.27 -21.63 0.99
N LEU A 8 -9.40 -22.16 1.46
CA LEU A 8 -10.46 -21.34 2.07
C LEU A 8 -9.91 -20.46 3.21
N ARG A 9 -8.99 -21.00 4.02
CA ARG A 9 -8.32 -20.26 5.09
C ARG A 9 -7.53 -19.04 4.57
N ASP A 10 -6.87 -19.18 3.42
CA ASP A 10 -6.09 -18.10 2.81
C ASP A 10 -7.01 -16.97 2.34
N ILE A 11 -8.14 -17.34 1.73
CA ILE A 11 -9.17 -16.39 1.28
C ILE A 11 -9.78 -15.65 2.47
N ILE A 12 -10.10 -16.36 3.55
CA ILE A 12 -10.62 -15.75 4.79
C ILE A 12 -9.58 -14.79 5.37
N LEU A 13 -8.31 -15.18 5.43
CA LEU A 13 -7.25 -14.30 5.94
C LEU A 13 -7.11 -13.05 5.08
N LEU A 14 -7.15 -13.20 3.75
CA LEU A 14 -7.09 -12.09 2.80
C LEU A 14 -8.26 -11.11 2.98
N ALA A 15 -9.48 -11.64 3.18
CA ALA A 15 -10.66 -10.83 3.47
C ALA A 15 -10.52 -10.08 4.81
N LEU A 16 -10.00 -10.74 5.85
CA LEU A 16 -9.77 -10.10 7.15
C LEU A 16 -8.72 -8.99 7.06
N ILE A 17 -7.63 -9.20 6.31
CA ILE A 17 -6.62 -8.16 6.04
C ILE A 17 -7.29 -6.98 5.34
N GLY A 18 -8.06 -7.23 4.27
CA GLY A 18 -8.79 -6.18 3.56
C GLY A 18 -9.75 -5.40 4.47
N ILE A 19 -10.51 -6.07 5.33
CA ILE A 19 -11.43 -5.41 6.26
C ILE A 19 -10.67 -4.54 7.28
N ILE A 20 -9.64 -5.09 7.91
CA ILE A 20 -8.86 -4.37 8.93
C ILE A 20 -8.18 -3.15 8.30
N PHE A 21 -7.51 -3.33 7.17
CA PHE A 21 -6.82 -2.23 6.50
C PHE A 21 -7.78 -1.24 5.86
N GLY A 22 -8.92 -1.65 5.33
CA GLY A 22 -9.92 -0.71 4.82
C GLY A 22 -10.44 0.24 5.89
N VAL A 23 -10.61 -0.23 7.13
CA VAL A 23 -10.92 0.64 8.28
C VAL A 23 -9.75 1.58 8.59
N ILE A 24 -8.51 1.08 8.55
CA ILE A 24 -7.31 1.90 8.75
C ILE A 24 -7.19 2.97 7.66
N TYR A 25 -7.46 2.63 6.40
CA TYR A 25 -7.39 3.52 5.24
C TYR A 25 -8.43 4.63 5.34
N PHE A 26 -9.67 4.26 5.67
CA PHE A 26 -10.73 5.21 5.97
C PHE A 26 -10.32 6.18 7.10
N ALA A 27 -9.77 5.66 8.19
CA ALA A 27 -9.28 6.49 9.30
C ALA A 27 -8.09 7.39 8.88
N ALA A 28 -7.21 6.89 8.02
CA ALA A 28 -6.09 7.65 7.47
C ALA A 28 -6.54 8.84 6.62
N GLY A 29 -7.74 8.78 6.03
CA GLY A 29 -8.38 9.91 5.36
C GLY A 29 -8.46 11.17 6.24
N PHE A 30 -8.77 11.01 7.53
CA PHE A 30 -8.79 12.14 8.48
C PHE A 30 -7.39 12.72 8.71
N VAL A 31 -6.36 11.85 8.80
CA VAL A 31 -4.97 12.27 8.96
C VAL A 31 -4.50 13.02 7.72
N TYR A 32 -4.82 12.53 6.52
CA TYR A 32 -4.51 13.19 5.27
C TYR A 32 -5.18 14.56 5.16
N ASN A 33 -6.46 14.66 5.52
CA ASN A 33 -7.18 15.94 5.49
C ASN A 33 -6.56 16.94 6.47
N GLY A 34 -6.26 16.53 7.71
CA GLY A 34 -5.60 17.38 8.69
C GLY A 34 -4.22 17.86 8.22
N LEU A 35 -3.41 16.95 7.66
CA LEU A 35 -2.08 17.29 7.14
C LEU A 35 -2.17 18.21 5.92
N THR A 36 -3.15 17.99 5.04
CA THR A 36 -3.40 18.85 3.87
C THR A 36 -3.75 20.27 4.31
N VAL A 37 -4.65 20.44 5.30
CA VAL A 37 -5.00 21.76 5.84
C VAL A 37 -3.78 22.47 6.46
N LEU A 38 -2.92 21.74 7.17
CA LEU A 38 -1.71 22.31 7.78
C LEU A 38 -0.67 22.74 6.75
N LEU A 39 -0.51 21.97 5.66
CA LEU A 39 0.51 22.23 4.64
C LEU A 39 0.05 23.19 3.53
N THR A 40 -1.27 23.38 3.36
CA THR A 40 -1.82 24.27 2.32
C THR A 40 -1.35 25.72 2.46
N PRO A 41 -1.34 26.36 3.65
CA PRO A 41 -0.91 27.75 3.82
C PRO A 41 0.54 28.04 3.40
N ILE A 42 1.40 27.02 3.45
CA ILE A 42 2.81 27.11 3.07
C ILE A 42 3.09 26.60 1.65
N GLY A 43 2.03 26.28 0.88
CA GLY A 43 2.14 25.80 -0.51
C GLY A 43 2.53 24.33 -0.66
N TYR A 44 2.61 23.56 0.43
CA TYR A 44 3.00 22.15 0.44
C TYR A 44 1.82 21.17 0.56
N GLY A 45 0.58 21.64 0.36
CA GLY A 45 -0.63 20.79 0.44
C GLY A 45 -0.53 19.44 -0.30
N PRO A 46 -0.04 19.39 -1.55
CA PRO A 46 0.14 18.13 -2.28
C PRO A 46 1.09 17.13 -1.60
N MET A 47 2.07 17.62 -0.84
CA MET A 47 3.04 16.76 -0.13
C MET A 47 2.38 15.95 0.99
N ALA A 48 1.20 16.36 1.47
CA ALA A 48 0.41 15.56 2.40
C ALA A 48 0.06 14.18 1.81
N ASN A 49 -0.23 14.13 0.50
CA ASN A 49 -0.51 12.88 -0.20
C ASN A 49 0.71 11.96 -0.17
N ASP A 50 1.88 12.46 -0.57
CA ASP A 50 3.11 11.67 -0.62
C ASP A 50 3.55 11.17 0.77
N LEU A 51 3.42 12.02 1.79
CA LEU A 51 3.82 11.67 3.15
C LEU A 51 2.92 10.60 3.79
N THR A 52 1.65 10.54 3.39
CA THR A 52 0.67 9.61 3.99
C THR A 52 0.39 8.39 3.11
N MET A 53 0.83 8.40 1.85
CA MET A 53 0.55 7.34 0.86
C MET A 53 0.91 5.94 1.36
N GLY A 54 1.99 5.79 2.13
CA GLY A 54 2.40 4.49 2.66
C GLY A 54 1.32 3.81 3.52
N ILE A 55 0.43 4.57 4.16
CA ILE A 55 -0.65 4.03 4.99
C ILE A 55 -1.64 3.23 4.14
N TRP A 56 -2.00 3.73 2.95
CA TRP A 56 -2.90 3.07 2.00
C TRP A 56 -2.27 1.91 1.23
N CYS A 57 -1.00 1.58 1.47
CA CYS A 57 -0.29 0.54 0.71
C CYS A 57 0.29 -0.55 1.63
N MET A 58 -0.33 -0.76 2.79
CA MET A 58 0.14 -1.73 3.77
C MET A 58 -0.50 -3.12 3.60
N ALA A 59 -1.74 -3.19 3.13
CA ALA A 59 -2.51 -4.43 3.05
C ALA A 59 -1.87 -5.43 2.09
N GLY A 60 -1.40 -4.95 0.94
CA GLY A 60 -0.80 -5.78 -0.10
C GLY A 60 0.50 -6.43 0.34
N PRO A 61 1.52 -5.67 0.77
CA PRO A 61 2.77 -6.25 1.23
C PRO A 61 2.57 -7.20 2.41
N LEU A 62 1.65 -6.90 3.33
CA LEU A 62 1.32 -7.83 4.41
C LEU A 62 0.69 -9.12 3.88
N ALA A 63 -0.34 -9.04 3.04
CA ALA A 63 -0.98 -10.21 2.44
C ALA A 63 0.02 -11.07 1.64
N GLY A 64 0.89 -10.43 0.86
CA GLY A 64 1.97 -11.09 0.13
C GLY A 64 2.93 -11.86 1.03
N PHE A 65 3.36 -11.28 2.16
CA PHE A 65 4.24 -11.93 3.13
C PHE A 65 3.58 -13.09 3.89
N LEU A 66 2.29 -12.96 4.21
CA LEU A 66 1.54 -13.93 4.98
C LEU A 66 1.16 -15.15 4.14
N LEU A 67 0.58 -14.92 2.96
CA LEU A 67 0.03 -15.98 2.11
C LEU A 67 1.09 -16.60 1.19
N ARG A 68 2.07 -15.80 0.75
CA ARG A 68 3.15 -16.23 -0.15
C ARG A 68 2.62 -16.87 -1.45
N THR A 69 1.50 -16.34 -1.94
CA THR A 69 0.85 -16.78 -3.17
C THR A 69 0.76 -15.62 -4.17
N PRO A 70 0.95 -15.88 -5.47
CA PRO A 70 0.73 -14.86 -6.49
C PRO A 70 -0.70 -14.31 -6.45
N GLY A 71 -0.81 -12.99 -6.52
CA GLY A 71 -2.06 -12.23 -6.45
C GLY A 71 -2.47 -11.84 -5.03
N ALA A 72 -1.84 -12.39 -3.99
CA ALA A 72 -2.19 -12.06 -2.60
C ALA A 72 -2.01 -10.57 -2.29
N ALA A 73 -0.95 -9.95 -2.82
CA ALA A 73 -0.69 -8.55 -2.55
C ALA A 73 -1.67 -7.63 -3.29
N PHE A 74 -1.98 -7.96 -4.54
CA PHE A 74 -3.00 -7.25 -5.31
C PHE A 74 -4.35 -7.28 -4.62
N PHE A 75 -4.84 -8.48 -4.26
CA PHE A 75 -6.15 -8.61 -3.63
C PHE A 75 -6.21 -8.01 -2.23
N GLY A 76 -5.08 -8.02 -1.49
CA GLY A 76 -4.99 -7.37 -0.18
C GLY A 76 -5.31 -5.88 -0.28
N GLU A 77 -4.67 -5.18 -1.21
CA GLU A 77 -4.96 -3.75 -1.45
C GLU A 77 -6.34 -3.51 -2.01
N PHE A 78 -6.73 -4.29 -3.03
CA PHE A 78 -8.00 -4.07 -3.70
C PHE A 78 -9.20 -4.26 -2.75
N LEU A 79 -9.13 -5.26 -1.85
CA LEU A 79 -10.15 -5.45 -0.82
C LEU A 79 -10.11 -4.35 0.25
N GLY A 80 -8.92 -3.87 0.62
CA GLY A 80 -8.76 -2.72 1.52
C GLY A 80 -9.46 -1.47 0.98
N ALA A 81 -9.17 -1.11 -0.27
CA ALA A 81 -9.80 0.01 -0.95
C ALA A 81 -11.32 -0.18 -1.14
N ALA A 82 -11.77 -1.41 -1.37
CA ALA A 82 -13.21 -1.71 -1.44
C ALA A 82 -13.92 -1.47 -0.11
N VAL A 83 -13.32 -1.88 1.00
CA VAL A 83 -13.88 -1.65 2.33
C VAL A 83 -13.84 -0.16 2.68
N GLU A 84 -12.74 0.54 2.41
CA GLU A 84 -12.66 2.00 2.58
C GLU A 84 -13.76 2.73 1.80
N MET A 85 -13.98 2.34 0.54
CA MET A 85 -15.07 2.87 -0.28
C MET A 85 -16.44 2.65 0.37
N LEU A 86 -16.70 1.45 0.87
CA LEU A 86 -17.98 1.11 1.51
C LEU A 86 -18.20 1.84 2.83
N LEU A 87 -17.13 2.27 3.52
CA LEU A 87 -17.22 3.10 4.71
C LEU A 87 -17.53 4.57 4.40
N GLY A 88 -17.55 4.96 3.12
CA GLY A 88 -17.95 6.29 2.67
C GLY A 88 -16.81 7.29 2.70
N ASP A 89 -15.65 6.92 2.16
CA ASP A 89 -14.52 7.83 2.00
C ASP A 89 -14.82 8.97 1.00
N GLN A 90 -13.96 9.98 0.99
CA GLN A 90 -14.16 11.18 0.17
C GLN A 90 -13.90 10.96 -1.34
N TRP A 91 -13.23 9.87 -1.74
CA TRP A 91 -12.94 9.55 -3.14
C TRP A 91 -13.93 8.55 -3.73
N GLY A 92 -14.70 7.83 -2.91
CA GLY A 92 -15.78 6.93 -3.33
C GLY A 92 -15.29 5.87 -4.31
N ALA A 93 -16.04 5.64 -5.39
CA ALA A 93 -15.73 4.59 -6.37
C ALA A 93 -14.35 4.74 -7.05
N ALA A 94 -13.80 5.96 -7.12
CA ALA A 94 -12.46 6.18 -7.67
C ALA A 94 -11.36 5.57 -6.77
N ASN A 95 -11.68 5.28 -5.51
CA ASN A 95 -10.78 4.60 -4.61
C ASN A 95 -10.48 3.16 -5.05
N LEU A 96 -11.45 2.44 -5.61
CA LEU A 96 -11.23 1.10 -6.16
C LEU A 96 -10.19 1.08 -7.29
N ILE A 97 -10.18 2.09 -8.15
CA ILE A 97 -9.18 2.24 -9.20
C ILE A 97 -7.80 2.44 -8.57
N SER A 98 -7.73 3.27 -7.52
CA SER A 98 -6.49 3.55 -6.80
C SER A 98 -5.97 2.29 -6.10
N GLY A 99 -6.85 1.52 -5.44
CA GLY A 99 -6.53 0.23 -4.84
C GLY A 99 -6.07 -0.81 -5.85
N ALA A 100 -6.63 -0.82 -7.07
CA ALA A 100 -6.14 -1.69 -8.13
C ALA A 100 -4.72 -1.30 -8.58
N VAL A 101 -4.46 -0.01 -8.76
CA VAL A 101 -3.13 0.52 -9.11
C VAL A 101 -2.11 0.22 -8.01
N GLN A 102 -2.46 0.47 -6.75
CA GLN A 102 -1.62 0.16 -5.58
C GLN A 102 -1.38 -1.35 -5.47
N GLY A 103 -2.43 -2.17 -5.67
CA GLY A 103 -2.33 -3.61 -5.71
C GLY A 103 -1.35 -4.11 -6.77
N ILE A 104 -1.39 -3.54 -7.98
CA ILE A 104 -0.43 -3.84 -9.06
C ILE A 104 0.99 -3.44 -8.62
N GLY A 105 1.14 -2.22 -8.10
CA GLY A 105 2.42 -1.73 -7.59
C GLY A 105 3.02 -2.64 -6.51
N SER A 106 2.19 -3.14 -5.60
CA SER A 106 2.61 -4.06 -4.53
C SER A 106 3.00 -5.42 -5.10
N GLU A 107 2.16 -6.02 -5.94
CA GLU A 107 2.37 -7.36 -6.52
C GLU A 107 3.61 -7.42 -7.43
N LEU A 108 3.93 -6.33 -8.13
CA LEU A 108 5.14 -6.25 -8.95
C LEU A 108 6.41 -6.47 -8.13
N GLY A 109 6.46 -5.98 -6.90
CA GLY A 109 7.60 -6.20 -6.02
C GLY A 109 7.85 -7.67 -5.72
N PHE A 110 6.80 -8.41 -5.41
CA PHE A 110 6.87 -9.86 -5.20
C PHE A 110 7.19 -10.60 -6.50
N THR A 111 6.62 -10.15 -7.61
CA THR A 111 6.86 -10.70 -8.95
C THR A 111 8.34 -10.58 -9.36
N PHE A 112 9.00 -9.45 -9.08
CA PHE A 112 10.44 -9.30 -9.36
C PHE A 112 11.32 -10.25 -8.55
N THR A 113 10.88 -10.66 -7.36
CA THR A 113 11.54 -11.71 -6.58
C THR A 113 11.09 -13.12 -6.94
N LEU A 114 10.26 -13.26 -7.98
CA LEU A 114 9.64 -14.50 -8.45
C LEU A 114 8.92 -15.27 -7.35
N TYR A 115 8.42 -14.59 -6.32
CA TYR A 115 7.80 -15.19 -5.13
C TYR A 115 8.72 -16.18 -4.38
N LYS A 116 10.03 -16.07 -4.57
CA LYS A 116 11.04 -16.95 -3.95
C LYS A 116 11.62 -16.38 -2.66
N MET A 117 11.57 -15.05 -2.50
CA MET A 117 12.17 -14.35 -1.37
C MET A 117 11.10 -13.57 -0.59
N TYR A 118 11.14 -13.68 0.73
CA TYR A 118 10.25 -12.97 1.65
C TYR A 118 11.08 -12.35 2.78
N ASN A 119 11.95 -11.41 2.42
CA ASN A 119 12.86 -10.73 3.32
C ASN A 119 12.85 -9.22 3.06
N TRP A 120 13.78 -8.50 3.69
CA TRP A 120 13.90 -7.05 3.52
C TRP A 120 14.09 -6.60 2.07
N LEU A 121 14.74 -7.42 1.23
CA LEU A 121 14.90 -7.10 -0.19
C LEU A 121 13.54 -7.04 -0.90
N THR A 122 12.67 -8.02 -0.67
CA THR A 122 11.32 -8.04 -1.26
C THR A 122 10.49 -6.84 -0.80
N LEU A 123 10.58 -6.45 0.48
CA LEU A 123 9.87 -5.27 1.00
C LEU A 123 10.39 -3.97 0.40
N LEU A 124 11.71 -3.85 0.22
CA LEU A 124 12.32 -2.69 -0.40
C LEU A 124 11.93 -2.58 -1.87
N ILE A 125 11.98 -3.69 -2.62
CA ILE A 125 11.54 -3.71 -4.03
C ILE A 125 10.04 -3.41 -4.13
N SER A 126 9.21 -4.00 -3.26
CA SER A 126 7.76 -3.72 -3.22
C SER A 126 7.46 -2.26 -2.90
N SER A 127 8.20 -1.65 -1.96
CA SER A 127 8.06 -0.22 -1.65
C SER A 127 8.48 0.65 -2.83
N LEU A 128 9.54 0.28 -3.56
CA LEU A 128 9.97 0.98 -4.78
C LEU A 128 8.92 0.87 -5.89
N THR A 129 8.42 -0.33 -6.17
CA THR A 129 7.41 -0.54 -7.22
C THR A 129 6.09 0.16 -6.89
N LEU A 130 5.64 0.10 -5.63
CA LEU A 130 4.52 0.89 -5.14
C LEU A 130 4.72 2.39 -5.37
N THR A 131 5.90 2.90 -5.01
CA THR A 131 6.22 4.32 -5.19
C THR A 131 6.13 4.71 -6.66
N PHE A 132 6.82 4.00 -7.57
CA PHE A 132 6.82 4.36 -8.98
C PHE A 132 5.45 4.23 -9.64
N VAL A 133 4.70 3.17 -9.33
CA VAL A 133 3.37 2.93 -9.92
C VAL A 133 2.37 3.97 -9.43
N THR A 134 2.31 4.22 -8.12
CA THR A 134 1.38 5.23 -7.56
C THR A 134 1.77 6.65 -7.96
N PHE A 135 3.07 6.96 -8.02
CA PHE A 135 3.53 8.28 -8.45
C PHE A 135 3.25 8.51 -9.95
N GLY A 136 3.40 7.47 -10.77
CA GLY A 136 3.00 7.50 -12.17
C GLY A 136 1.48 7.69 -12.33
N TRP A 137 0.67 7.07 -11.48
CA TRP A 137 -0.78 7.30 -11.48
C TRP A 137 -1.15 8.72 -11.10
N ASP A 138 -0.51 9.28 -10.06
CA ASP A 138 -0.77 10.66 -9.63
C ASP A 138 -0.26 11.71 -10.62
N TRP A 139 0.69 11.34 -11.47
CA TRP A 139 1.07 12.14 -12.64
C TRP A 139 -0.11 12.43 -13.56
N PHE A 140 -0.95 11.43 -13.82
CA PHE A 140 -2.12 11.59 -14.70
C PHE A 140 -3.34 12.10 -13.94
N ARG A 141 -3.55 11.67 -12.69
CA ARG A 141 -4.77 11.95 -11.93
C ARG A 141 -4.71 13.25 -11.14
N ASN A 142 -3.61 13.50 -10.43
CA ASN A 142 -3.47 14.61 -9.49
C ASN A 142 -2.67 15.78 -10.08
N GLY A 143 -2.37 15.74 -11.37
CA GLY A 143 -1.74 16.85 -12.08
C GLY A 143 -0.30 17.11 -11.65
N TYR A 144 0.48 16.06 -11.32
CA TYR A 144 1.88 16.26 -10.92
C TYR A 144 2.72 16.88 -12.05
N ASN A 145 2.27 16.77 -13.30
CA ASN A 145 2.85 17.45 -14.46
C ASN A 145 2.95 18.98 -14.34
N HIS A 146 2.22 19.62 -13.40
CA HIS A 146 2.27 21.06 -13.18
C HIS A 146 3.35 21.51 -12.18
N PHE A 147 3.97 20.59 -11.43
CA PHE A 147 5.01 20.93 -10.47
C PHE A 147 6.38 21.06 -11.13
N SER A 148 7.27 21.85 -10.50
CA SER A 148 8.66 21.93 -10.93
C SER A 148 9.38 20.58 -10.75
N GLY A 149 10.37 20.30 -11.60
CA GLY A 149 11.14 19.06 -11.52
C GLY A 149 11.79 18.82 -10.15
N GLN A 150 12.20 19.89 -9.46
CA GLN A 150 12.75 19.81 -8.10
C GLN A 150 11.69 19.37 -7.09
N MET A 151 10.49 19.95 -7.15
CA MET A 151 9.38 19.56 -6.27
C MET A 151 8.98 18.11 -6.49
N LEU A 152 8.95 17.65 -7.74
CA LEU A 152 8.65 16.25 -8.08
C LEU A 152 9.65 15.27 -7.48
N ILE A 153 10.95 15.60 -7.49
CA ILE A 153 11.98 14.77 -6.86
C ILE A 153 11.75 14.70 -5.34
N ILE A 154 11.44 15.82 -4.70
CA ILE A 154 11.16 15.87 -3.26
C ILE A 154 9.93 15.03 -2.92
N MET A 155 8.85 15.19 -3.69
CA MET A 155 7.61 14.42 -3.52
C MET A 155 7.84 12.92 -3.72
N LEU A 156 8.62 12.53 -4.72
CA LEU A 156 8.97 11.13 -4.98
C LEU A 156 9.77 10.53 -3.81
N ILE A 157 10.75 11.26 -3.28
CA ILE A 157 11.55 10.81 -2.12
C ILE A 157 10.66 10.72 -0.88
N ALA A 158 9.83 11.73 -0.62
CA ALA A 158 8.89 11.73 0.50
C ALA A 158 7.94 10.54 0.44
N ARG A 159 7.40 10.25 -0.74
CA ARG A 159 6.56 9.08 -0.98
C ARG A 159 7.31 7.78 -0.76
N PHE A 160 8.53 7.65 -1.28
CA PHE A 160 9.33 6.45 -1.07
C PHE A 160 9.60 6.21 0.42
N ILE A 161 9.94 7.26 1.18
CA ILE A 161 10.15 7.17 2.63
C ILE A 161 8.87 6.71 3.32
N SER A 162 7.72 7.32 2.99
CA SER A 162 6.42 6.91 3.53
C SER A 162 6.12 5.44 3.24
N MET A 163 6.23 5.03 1.97
CA MET A 163 6.04 3.64 1.54
C MET A 163 6.96 2.69 2.30
N PHE A 164 8.25 2.98 2.36
CA PHE A 164 9.20 2.09 3.02
C PHE A 164 8.93 1.97 4.53
N VAL A 165 8.51 3.05 5.18
CA VAL A 165 8.17 3.04 6.62
C VAL A 165 6.92 2.20 6.88
N PHE A 166 5.83 2.43 6.15
CA PHE A 166 4.56 1.76 6.40
C PHE A 166 4.48 0.37 5.76
N SER A 167 4.70 0.29 4.45
CA SER A 167 4.64 -0.95 3.66
C SER A 167 5.85 -1.86 3.85
N GLY A 168 7.01 -1.30 4.24
CA GLY A 168 8.23 -2.06 4.50
C GLY A 168 8.41 -2.38 5.99
N ILE A 169 8.77 -1.38 6.78
CA ILE A 169 9.16 -1.55 8.19
C ILE A 169 7.97 -2.02 9.02
N LEU A 170 6.83 -1.33 8.97
CA LEU A 170 5.69 -1.65 9.82
C LEU A 170 5.07 -3.01 9.46
N VAL A 171 4.96 -3.34 8.17
CA VAL A 171 4.56 -4.69 7.71
C VAL A 171 5.52 -5.76 8.23
N LYS A 172 6.84 -5.51 8.21
CA LYS A 172 7.82 -6.45 8.77
C LYS A 172 7.65 -6.63 10.27
N LEU A 173 7.40 -5.55 11.01
CA LEU A 173 7.13 -5.61 12.44
C LEU A 173 5.86 -6.41 12.74
N ILE A 174 4.77 -6.15 12.04
CA ILE A 174 3.51 -6.90 12.17
C ILE A 174 3.76 -8.39 11.89
N THR A 175 4.45 -8.71 10.80
CA THR A 175 4.76 -10.11 10.46
C THR A 175 5.58 -10.80 11.55
N ASN A 176 6.60 -10.12 12.09
CA ASN A 176 7.44 -10.67 13.16
C ASN A 176 6.64 -10.85 14.47
N LEU A 177 5.71 -9.95 14.80
CA LEU A 177 4.82 -10.07 15.96
C LEU A 177 3.89 -11.27 15.81
N LEU A 178 3.29 -11.45 14.64
CA LEU A 178 2.41 -12.59 14.36
C LEU A 178 3.16 -13.94 14.41
N GLN A 179 4.42 -13.97 13.97
CA GLN A 179 5.30 -15.13 14.14
C GLN A 179 5.58 -15.42 15.63
N ARG A 180 5.90 -14.40 16.43
CA ARG A 180 6.10 -14.54 17.88
C ARG A 180 4.85 -15.01 18.61
N ALA A 181 3.67 -14.59 18.15
CA ALA A 181 2.38 -15.03 18.66
C ALA A 181 1.99 -16.45 18.20
N HIS A 182 2.85 -17.15 17.44
CA HIS A 182 2.61 -18.49 16.90
C HIS A 182 1.37 -18.60 15.99
N LEU A 183 0.86 -17.46 15.48
CA LEU A 183 -0.29 -17.42 14.58
C LEU A 183 0.09 -17.80 13.14
N ILE A 184 1.37 -17.71 12.80
CA ILE A 184 1.93 -18.08 11.50
C ILE A 184 3.14 -18.98 11.72
N LYS A 185 3.21 -20.09 11.00
CA LYS A 185 4.34 -21.03 11.01
C LYS A 185 4.98 -21.03 9.62
N HIS A 186 5.91 -20.11 9.39
CA HIS A 186 6.78 -20.12 8.23
C HIS A 186 8.23 -19.94 8.65
#